data_AF-R0BKE0-F1
#
_entry.id   AF-R0BKE0-F1
#
_cell.length_a   1.000
_cell.length_b   1.000
_cell.length_c   1.000
_cell.angle_alpha   90.00
_cell.angle_beta   90.00
_cell.angle_gamma   90.00
#
_symmetry.space_group_name_H-M   'P 1'
#
loop_
_entity.id
_entity.type
_entity.pdbx_description
1 polymer ?
#
loop_
_entity_poly.entity_id
_entity_poly.type
_entity_poly.pdbx_seq_one_letter_code
_entity_poly.pdbx_strand_id
1 'polypeptide(L)'
;MIDRQGAIAILQEHINTYRYQTTDKGWEQMVRAGIIENTIPDKIGFIAEAEKQIQAYEMAIKALESGAEEAFVDRCYLGSPCPYQMRV
;
A
#
# COMPACT_ATOMS: atom_id res chain seq x y z
N MET A 1 1.77 21.10 -10.11
CA MET A 1 1.78 19.65 -10.39
C MET A 1 2.82 19.02 -9.49
N ILE A 2 2.51 17.88 -8.89
CA ILE A 2 3.48 17.12 -8.11
C ILE A 2 4.39 16.43 -9.12
N ASP A 3 5.70 16.62 -9.01
CA ASP A 3 6.66 15.92 -9.85
C ASP A 3 6.85 14.47 -9.37
N ARG A 4 7.54 13.65 -10.17
CA ARG A 4 7.77 12.25 -9.83
C ARG A 4 8.39 12.07 -8.43
N GLN A 5 9.34 12.93 -8.07
CA GLN A 5 10.02 12.85 -6.79
C GLN A 5 9.08 13.21 -5.63
N GLY A 6 8.23 14.22 -5.81
CA GLY A 6 7.20 14.60 -4.86
C GLY A 6 6.15 13.50 -4.68
N ALA A 7 5.77 12.80 -5.75
CA ALA A 7 4.86 11.66 -5.68
C ALA A 7 5.47 10.51 -4.85
N ILE A 8 6.73 10.14 -5.13
CA ILE A 8 7.46 9.11 -4.36
C ILE A 8 7.56 9.50 -2.88
N ALA A 9 7.84 10.77 -2.58
CA ALA A 9 7.94 11.24 -1.20
C ALA A 9 6.64 11.08 -0.41
N ILE A 10 5.49 11.41 -1.03
CA ILE A 10 4.16 11.21 -0.43
C ILE A 10 3.91 9.73 -0.16
N LEU A 11 4.19 8.86 -1.13
CA LEU A 11 4.02 7.42 -0.96
C LEU A 11 4.92 6.87 0.16
N GLN A 12 6.15 7.37 0.28
CA GLN A 12 7.07 6.99 1.35
C GLN A 12 6.58 7.44 2.74
N GLU A 13 5.96 8.61 2.84
CA GLU A 13 5.33 9.09 4.08
C GLU A 13 4.16 8.21 4.51
N HIS A 14 3.33 7.77 3.55
CA HIS A 14 2.27 6.81 3.83
C HIS A 14 2.84 5.47 4.32
N ILE A 15 3.88 4.94 3.67
CA ILE A 15 4.57 3.72 4.15
C ILE A 15 5.05 3.88 5.59
N ASN A 16 5.65 5.03 5.94
CA ASN A 16 6.12 5.28 7.30
C ASN A 16 4.97 5.29 8.31
N THR A 17 3.82 5.84 7.93
CA THR A 17 2.60 5.84 8.74
C THR A 17 2.12 4.41 9.00
N TYR A 18 2.01 3.58 7.96
CA TYR A 18 1.59 2.19 8.10
C TYR A 18 2.62 1.35 8.88
N ARG A 19 3.92 1.59 8.70
CA ARG A 19 4.97 0.94 9.51
C ARG A 19 4.88 1.31 10.99
N TYR A 20 4.47 2.53 11.31
CA TYR A 20 4.22 2.89 12.70
C TYR A 20 2.99 2.16 13.26
N GLN A 21 1.93 2.04 12.47
CA GLN A 21 0.70 1.34 12.84
C GLN A 21 0.92 -0.15 13.13
N THR A 22 1.91 -0.81 12.50
CA THR A 22 2.24 -2.21 12.81
C THR A 22 2.97 -2.40 14.14
N THR A 23 3.41 -1.33 14.80
CA THR A 23 4.03 -1.39 16.13
C THR A 23 2.99 -1.45 17.24
N ASP A 24 3.37 -1.99 18.40
CA ASP A 24 2.50 -1.98 19.60
C ASP A 24 2.06 -0.57 19.99
N LYS A 25 2.97 0.42 19.88
CA LYS A 25 2.65 1.82 20.19
C LYS A 25 1.66 2.42 19.19
N GLY A 26 1.83 2.12 17.91
CA GLY A 26 0.88 2.55 16.88
C GLY A 26 -0.50 1.94 17.09
N TRP A 27 -0.55 0.64 17.37
CA TRP A 27 -1.78 -0.06 17.75
C TRP A 27 -2.47 0.59 18.96
N GLU A 28 -1.75 0.79 20.06
CA GLU A 28 -2.28 1.41 21.28
C GLU A 28 -2.85 2.81 21.01
N GLN A 29 -2.21 3.58 20.14
CA GLN A 29 -2.70 4.89 19.73
C GLN A 29 -4.03 4.79 18.97
N MET A 30 -4.18 3.81 18.07
CA MET A 30 -5.42 3.61 17.31
C MET A 30 -6.58 3.15 18.22
N VAL A 31 -6.28 2.27 19.18
CA VAL A 31 -7.21 1.87 20.23
C VAL A 31 -7.63 3.06 21.09
N ARG A 32 -6.67 3.88 21.54
CA ARG A 32 -6.95 5.08 22.35
C ARG A 32 -7.79 6.11 21.60
N ALA A 33 -7.61 6.22 20.29
CA ALA A 33 -8.42 7.07 19.43
C ALA A 33 -9.82 6.52 19.16
N GLY A 34 -10.13 5.28 19.57
CA GLY A 34 -11.41 4.62 19.32
C GLY A 34 -11.62 4.22 17.87
N ILE A 35 -10.54 4.13 17.09
CA ILE A 35 -10.60 3.74 15.66
C ILE A 35 -10.73 2.22 15.54
N ILE A 36 -10.17 1.48 16.50
CA ILE A 36 -10.14 0.01 16.51
C ILE A 36 -10.42 -0.48 17.91
N GLU A 37 -11.14 -1.59 18.01
CA GLU A 37 -11.38 -2.28 19.27
C GLU A 37 -10.10 -2.94 19.80
N ASN A 38 -9.97 -3.03 21.13
CA ASN A 38 -8.78 -3.60 21.78
C ASN A 38 -8.83 -5.12 21.87
N THR A 39 -9.00 -5.80 20.75
CA THR A 39 -9.02 -7.27 20.70
C THR A 39 -7.84 -7.83 19.90
N ILE A 40 -7.46 -9.07 20.20
CA ILE A 40 -6.39 -9.77 19.47
C ILE A 40 -6.75 -9.95 17.98
N PRO A 41 -7.97 -10.39 17.60
CA PRO A 41 -8.37 -10.47 16.20
C PRO A 41 -8.25 -9.12 15.46
N ASP A 42 -8.68 -8.03 16.07
CA ASP A 42 -8.61 -6.71 15.45
C ASP A 42 -7.17 -6.25 15.25
N LYS A 43 -6.29 -6.53 16.21
CA LYS A 43 -4.86 -6.25 16.08
C LYS A 43 -4.25 -7.00 14.89
N ILE A 44 -4.58 -8.28 14.73
CA ILE A 44 -4.10 -9.09 13.60
C ILE A 44 -4.62 -8.52 12.27
N GLY A 45 -5.92 -8.24 12.19
CA GLY A 45 -6.54 -7.68 10.99
C GLY A 45 -5.96 -6.33 10.60
N PHE A 46 -5.74 -5.47 11.59
CA PHE A 46 -5.16 -4.15 11.40
C PHE A 46 -3.71 -4.19 10.89
N ILE A 47 -2.88 -5.05 11.49
CA ILE A 47 -1.49 -5.23 11.04
C ILE A 47 -1.47 -5.77 9.61
N ALA A 48 -2.29 -6.79 9.31
CA ALA A 48 -2.35 -7.37 7.97
C ALA A 48 -2.81 -6.35 6.91
N GLU A 49 -3.73 -5.44 7.27
CA GLU A 49 -4.15 -4.37 6.36
C GLU A 49 -3.02 -3.35 6.16
N ALA A 50 -2.35 -2.91 7.23
CA ALA A 50 -1.21 -2.01 7.11
C ALA A 50 -0.09 -2.59 6.23
N GLU A 51 0.19 -3.90 6.34
CA GLU A 51 1.17 -4.59 5.49
C GLU A 51 0.76 -4.60 4.01
N LYS A 52 -0.52 -4.85 3.70
CA LYS A 52 -1.03 -4.77 2.32
C LYS A 52 -0.86 -3.38 1.73
N GLN A 53 -1.16 -2.35 2.52
CA GLN A 53 -1.01 -0.97 2.09
C GLN A 53 0.46 -0.62 1.82
N ILE A 54 1.38 -1.05 2.69
CA ILE A 54 2.83 -0.89 2.47
C ILE A 54 3.25 -1.52 1.14
N GLN A 55 2.84 -2.76 0.87
CA GLN A 55 3.17 -3.44 -0.38
C GLN A 55 2.63 -2.70 -1.61
N ALA A 56 1.39 -2.19 -1.53
CA ALA A 56 0.79 -1.42 -2.61
C ALA A 56 1.58 -0.14 -2.92
N TYR A 57 2.00 0.60 -1.89
CA TYR A 57 2.81 1.81 -2.07
C TYR A 57 4.23 1.52 -2.55
N GLU A 58 4.86 0.44 -2.07
CA GLU A 58 6.17 0.01 -2.57
C GLU A 58 6.10 -0.37 -4.06
N MET A 59 5.01 -1.02 -4.52
CA MET A 59 4.79 -1.27 -5.94
C MET A 59 4.57 0.01 -6.75
N ALA A 60 3.80 0.97 -6.21
CA ALA A 60 3.58 2.25 -6.86
C ALA A 60 4.87 3.07 -6.99
N ILE A 61 5.72 3.08 -5.96
CA ILE A 61 7.06 3.72 -6.02
C ILE A 61 7.92 3.06 -7.11
N LYS A 62 7.99 1.72 -7.15
CA LYS A 62 8.72 1.00 -8.21
C LYS A 62 8.21 1.36 -9.61
N ALA A 63 6.90 1.51 -9.79
CA ALA A 63 6.32 1.91 -11.07
C ALA A 63 6.73 3.33 -11.47
N LEU A 64 6.76 4.27 -10.51
CA LEU A 64 7.24 5.64 -10.73
C LEU A 64 8.74 5.67 -11.06
N GLU A 65 9.57 4.99 -10.27
CA GLU A 65 11.03 4.94 -10.43
C GLU A 65 11.44 4.33 -11.78
N SER A 66 10.76 3.28 -12.22
CA SER A 66 11.01 2.63 -13.50
C SER A 66 10.57 3.46 -14.72
N GLY A 67 9.90 4.60 -14.50
CA GLY A 67 9.40 5.44 -15.60
C GLY A 67 8.39 4.69 -16.47
N ALA A 68 7.65 3.74 -15.89
CA ALA A 68 6.77 2.82 -16.60
C ALA A 68 5.48 3.50 -17.09
N GLU A 69 5.60 4.57 -17.86
CA GLU A 69 4.55 4.98 -18.81
C GLU A 69 4.53 4.01 -20.02
N GLU A 70 5.64 3.33 -20.34
CA GLU A 70 5.72 2.46 -21.53
C GLU A 70 5.55 0.95 -21.25
N ALA A 71 5.73 0.47 -20.01
CA ALA A 71 5.66 -0.98 -19.70
C ALA A 71 4.31 -1.45 -19.14
N PHE A 72 3.44 -0.53 -18.69
CA PHE A 72 2.11 -0.88 -18.16
C PHE A 72 1.01 -0.86 -19.23
N VAL A 73 1.14 0.01 -20.24
CA VAL A 73 0.18 0.12 -21.36
C VAL A 73 0.19 -1.13 -22.23
N ASP A 74 1.31 -1.86 -22.27
CA ASP A 74 1.49 -3.04 -23.14
C ASP A 74 1.02 -4.38 -22.53
N ARG A 75 0.54 -4.41 -21.27
CA ARG A 75 0.23 -5.69 -20.61
C ARG A 75 -1.21 -6.18 -20.78
N CYS A 76 -2.19 -5.31 -21.04
CA CYS A 76 -3.57 -5.75 -21.28
C CYS A 76 -4.17 -5.09 -22.54
N TYR A 77 -3.49 -5.12 -23.68
CA TYR A 77 -4.14 -4.81 -24.95
C TYR A 77 -5.34 -5.74 -25.16
N LEU A 78 -6.48 -5.11 -25.47
CA LEU A 78 -7.79 -5.72 -25.71
C LEU A 78 -7.69 -7.00 -26.56
N GLY A 79 -7.78 -8.17 -25.90
CA GLY A 79 -7.87 -9.47 -26.55
C GLY A 79 -7.02 -10.60 -25.95
N SER A 80 -6.04 -10.31 -25.09
CA SER A 80 -5.19 -11.34 -24.48
C SER A 80 -5.42 -11.50 -22.97
N PRO A 81 -5.43 -12.74 -22.42
CA PRO A 81 -5.66 -12.99 -21.01
C PRO A 81 -4.50 -12.44 -20.16
N CYS A 82 -4.81 -11.47 -19.29
CA CYS A 82 -3.80 -10.78 -18.49
C CYS A 82 -3.34 -11.70 -17.33
N PRO A 83 -2.04 -11.98 -17.15
CA PRO A 83 -1.55 -13.05 -16.26
C PRO A 83 -1.80 -12.81 -14.75
N TYR A 84 -2.28 -11.62 -14.38
CA TYR A 84 -2.66 -11.28 -12.99
C TYR A 84 -4.17 -11.21 -12.76
N GLN A 85 -5.01 -11.46 -13.77
CA GLN A 85 -6.42 -11.76 -13.53
C GLN A 85 -6.54 -13.23 -13.11
N MET A 86 -6.51 -13.49 -11.81
CA MET A 86 -7.01 -14.77 -11.29
C MET A 86 -8.47 -14.89 -11.73
N ARG A 87 -8.79 -15.93 -12.52
CA ARG A 87 -10.17 -16.34 -12.74
C ARG A 87 -10.73 -16.79 -11.40
N VAL A 88 -11.76 -16.09 -10.92
CA VAL A 88 -12.69 -16.62 -9.91
C VAL A 88 -13.57 -17.66 -10.59
#